data_AF-A0A8B7SIR7-F1
#
_entry.id   AF-A0A8B7SIR7-F1
#
_cell.length_a   1.000
_cell.length_b   1.000
_cell.length_c   1.000
_cell.angle_alpha   90.00
_cell.angle_beta   90.00
_cell.angle_gamma   90.00
#
_symmetry.space_group_name_H-M   'P 1'
#
loop_
_entity.id
_entity.type
_entity.pdbx_description
1 polymer ?
#
loop_
_entity_poly.entity_id
_entity_poly.type
_entity_poly.pdbx_seq_one_letter_code
_entity_poly.pdbx_strand_id
1 'polypeptide(L)'
;MAHAGRTGYDNREIVMKYIHYKLSQRGYEWDAGDAGAASPGAAPGPGIFSSQPERTAAPARTSPPPPLAAPAAAAGPALSPVPPVVHLTLRQAGDDFSRRYRRDFAEMSSQLHLTPFTARGRFATVVEELFRDGVNWGRIVAFFEFGGVMCVESVNREMSPLVDNIALWMTEYLNRHLHTWIQDNGGWRQAYEWDELGNEKR
;
A
#
# COMPACT_ATOMS: atom_id res chain seq x y z
N MET A 1 -5.39 -32.85 -13.31
CA MET A 1 -5.76 -31.43 -13.52
C MET A 1 -4.88 -30.60 -12.61
N ALA A 2 -4.23 -29.54 -13.11
CA ALA A 2 -3.33 -28.74 -12.28
C ALA A 2 -4.13 -27.65 -11.54
N HIS A 3 -4.09 -27.67 -10.21
CA HIS A 3 -4.46 -26.48 -9.45
C HIS A 3 -3.35 -25.45 -9.64
N ALA A 4 -3.62 -24.43 -10.46
CA ALA A 4 -2.82 -23.21 -10.41
C ALA A 4 -2.90 -22.68 -8.97
N GLY A 5 -1.74 -22.51 -8.32
CA GLY A 5 -1.70 -22.05 -6.94
C GLY A 5 -2.38 -20.69 -6.81
N ARG A 6 -3.26 -20.54 -5.81
CA ARG A 6 -3.86 -19.24 -5.46
C ARG A 6 -2.74 -18.29 -5.05
N THR A 7 -2.28 -17.48 -6.00
CA THR A 7 -1.20 -16.51 -5.78
C THR A 7 -1.78 -15.33 -5.02
N GLY A 8 -1.79 -15.47 -3.69
CA GLY A 8 -2.06 -14.40 -2.75
C GLY A 8 -0.94 -13.37 -2.84
N TYR A 9 -1.11 -12.40 -3.73
CA TYR A 9 -0.32 -11.18 -3.76
C TYR A 9 -0.64 -10.33 -2.53
N ASP A 10 0.35 -9.58 -2.03
CA ASP A 10 0.07 -8.57 -1.03
C ASP A 10 -0.69 -7.39 -1.66
N ASN A 11 -1.99 -7.30 -1.38
CA ASN A 11 -2.81 -6.18 -1.80
C ASN A 11 -2.33 -4.84 -1.20
N ARG A 12 -1.62 -4.84 -0.05
CA ARG A 12 -1.00 -3.63 0.51
C ARG A 12 0.11 -3.13 -0.40
N GLU A 13 1.02 -3.99 -0.86
CA GLU A 13 2.06 -3.64 -1.84
C GLU A 13 1.47 -2.96 -3.10
N ILE A 14 0.33 -3.46 -3.60
CA ILE A 14 -0.39 -2.86 -4.75
C ILE A 14 -0.88 -1.45 -4.42
N VAL A 15 -1.57 -1.28 -3.29
CA VAL A 15 -2.12 0.02 -2.85
C VAL A 15 -1.02 1.05 -2.59
N MET A 16 0.03 0.71 -1.83
CA MET A 16 1.10 1.65 -1.49
C MET A 16 1.85 2.12 -2.75
N LYS A 17 2.23 1.21 -3.65
CA LYS A 17 2.93 1.56 -4.91
C LYS A 17 2.06 2.33 -5.91
N TYR A 18 0.73 2.27 -5.79
CA TYR A 18 -0.19 3.06 -6.62
C TYR A 18 -0.43 4.45 -6.02
N ILE A 19 -0.66 4.57 -4.71
CA ILE A 19 -0.82 5.88 -4.04
C ILE A 19 0.44 6.73 -4.18
N HIS A 20 1.62 6.14 -3.94
CA HIS A 20 2.90 6.83 -4.16
C HIS A 20 3.03 7.35 -5.61
N TYR A 21 2.52 6.61 -6.60
CA TYR A 21 2.54 7.05 -8.00
C TYR A 21 1.59 8.22 -8.27
N LYS A 22 0.37 8.19 -7.73
CA LYS A 22 -0.58 9.31 -7.87
C LYS A 22 -0.14 10.57 -7.13
N LEU A 23 0.60 10.43 -6.03
CA LEU A 23 1.22 11.56 -5.32
C LEU A 23 2.44 12.11 -6.10
N SER A 24 3.34 11.25 -6.59
CA SER A 24 4.50 11.71 -7.36
C SER A 24 4.12 12.33 -8.72
N GLN A 25 3.01 11.88 -9.34
CA GLN A 25 2.39 12.57 -10.50
C GLN A 25 2.01 14.03 -10.22
N ARG A 26 1.83 14.43 -8.95
CA ARG A 26 1.54 15.82 -8.53
C ARG A 26 2.77 16.55 -7.97
N GLY A 27 3.93 15.91 -7.94
CA GLY A 27 5.14 16.45 -7.30
C GLY A 27 5.16 16.28 -5.78
N TYR A 28 4.33 15.40 -5.21
CA TYR A 28 4.34 15.08 -3.78
C TYR A 28 5.16 13.82 -3.51
N GLU A 29 6.11 13.93 -2.59
CA GLU A 29 6.80 12.78 -1.99
C GLU A 29 5.99 12.26 -0.79
N TRP A 30 5.93 10.95 -0.63
CA TRP A 30 5.27 10.28 0.50
C TRP A 30 6.08 9.03 0.88
N ASP A 31 6.76 9.11 2.01
CA ASP A 31 7.50 8.00 2.60
C ASP A 31 6.51 6.92 3.05
N ALA A 32 6.35 5.90 2.20
CA ALA A 32 5.35 4.84 2.29
C ALA A 32 5.65 3.78 3.39
N GLY A 33 6.10 4.24 4.56
CA GLY A 33 6.48 3.50 5.76
C GLY A 33 7.46 4.34 6.59
N ASP A 34 7.29 4.55 7.89
CA ASP A 34 6.71 3.62 8.88
C ASP A 34 5.89 4.32 9.97
N ALA A 35 4.58 4.07 10.00
CA ALA A 35 3.68 4.49 11.07
C ALA A 35 3.77 3.54 12.29
N GLY A 36 4.99 3.35 12.81
CA GLY A 36 5.32 2.37 13.84
C GLY A 36 6.49 2.78 14.73
N ALA A 37 7.68 3.01 14.16
CA ALA A 37 8.93 3.29 14.86
C ALA A 37 9.15 4.77 15.22
N ALA A 38 8.11 5.46 15.69
CA ALA A 38 8.26 6.77 16.33
C ALA A 38 8.91 6.63 17.72
N SER A 39 10.23 6.41 17.77
CA SER A 39 10.99 6.17 19.00
C SER A 39 10.91 7.37 19.98
N PRO A 40 10.24 7.24 21.14
CA PRO A 40 10.12 8.34 22.10
C PRO A 40 11.32 8.32 23.05
N GLY A 41 12.52 8.66 22.55
CA GLY A 41 13.76 8.36 23.27
C GLY A 41 15.04 9.06 22.81
N ALA A 42 14.99 10.35 22.46
CA ALA A 42 16.17 11.13 22.08
C ALA A 42 16.29 12.45 22.88
N ALA A 43 16.50 12.35 24.20
CA ALA A 43 16.91 13.49 25.01
C ALA A 43 18.43 13.72 24.88
N PRO A 44 18.92 14.97 24.69
CA PRO A 44 20.34 15.23 24.51
C PRO A 44 21.11 15.22 25.84
N GLY A 45 22.02 14.26 26.00
CA GLY A 45 22.96 14.20 27.12
C GLY A 45 24.35 14.73 26.73
N PRO A 46 24.84 15.86 27.29
CA PRO A 46 26.15 16.40 26.97
C PRO A 46 27.26 15.88 27.91
N GLY A 47 28.47 15.70 27.35
CA GLY A 47 29.72 15.89 28.10
C GLY A 47 30.41 14.65 28.70
N ILE A 48 31.39 14.13 27.94
CA ILE A 48 32.82 14.02 28.34
C ILE A 48 33.11 13.69 29.82
N PHE A 49 33.77 12.55 30.09
CA PHE A 49 35.17 12.56 30.56
C PHE A 49 35.86 11.18 30.44
N SER A 50 37.15 11.20 30.06
CA SER A 50 38.02 10.02 30.04
C SER A 50 38.79 9.88 31.36
N SER A 51 39.02 8.65 31.83
CA SER A 51 40.16 8.28 32.69
C SER A 51 40.41 6.76 32.69
N GLN A 52 41.61 6.38 32.22
CA GLN A 52 42.32 5.13 32.53
C GLN A 52 43.45 5.46 33.55
N PRO A 53 44.33 4.54 34.02
CA PRO A 53 44.50 3.11 33.71
C PRO A 53 44.19 2.24 34.97
N GLU A 54 44.78 1.10 35.39
CA GLU A 54 45.89 0.15 35.05
C GLU A 54 45.60 -1.16 35.88
N ARG A 55 46.22 -2.36 35.86
CA ARG A 55 47.44 -3.00 35.29
C ARG A 55 47.16 -4.48 34.90
N THR A 56 48.08 -5.08 34.13
CA THR A 56 48.54 -6.50 34.13
C THR A 56 47.62 -7.66 34.62
N ALA A 57 47.34 -8.64 33.73
CA ALA A 57 47.87 -10.03 33.77
C ALA A 57 47.11 -10.97 32.79
N ALA A 58 47.71 -12.12 32.42
CA ALA A 58 47.18 -13.11 31.47
C ALA A 58 47.71 -14.53 31.82
N PRO A 59 47.44 -15.62 31.06
CA PRO A 59 46.28 -15.98 30.21
C PRO A 59 45.66 -17.36 30.59
N ALA A 60 44.43 -17.68 30.15
CA ALA A 60 43.90 -19.05 30.27
C ALA A 60 42.86 -19.49 29.21
N ARG A 61 43.22 -20.56 28.46
CA ARG A 61 42.37 -21.72 28.07
C ARG A 61 41.04 -21.46 27.33
N THR A 62 41.15 -21.43 26.00
CA THR A 62 40.26 -22.06 25.02
C THR A 62 39.04 -22.86 25.52
N SER A 63 37.83 -22.42 25.13
CA SER A 63 36.68 -23.28 24.76
C SER A 63 35.60 -22.43 24.07
N PRO A 64 35.09 -22.78 22.86
CA PRO A 64 33.95 -22.11 22.26
C PRO A 64 32.62 -22.66 22.81
N PRO A 65 31.58 -21.82 23.02
CA PRO A 65 30.23 -22.30 23.27
C PRO A 65 29.63 -22.90 21.98
N PRO A 66 28.68 -23.86 22.07
CA PRO A 66 27.94 -24.33 20.91
C PRO A 66 27.04 -23.22 20.36
N PRO A 67 26.75 -23.19 19.04
CA PRO A 67 25.77 -22.27 18.49
C PRO A 67 24.38 -22.60 19.05
N LEU A 68 23.78 -21.65 19.76
CA LEU A 68 22.36 -21.69 20.10
C LEU A 68 21.57 -21.65 18.80
N ALA A 69 21.02 -22.78 18.38
CA ALA A 69 20.08 -22.84 17.28
C ALA A 69 18.84 -22.03 17.67
N ALA A 70 18.72 -20.82 17.11
CA ALA A 70 17.51 -20.03 17.26
C ALA A 70 16.32 -20.86 16.78
N PRO A 71 15.19 -20.88 17.50
CA PRO A 71 14.01 -21.59 17.03
C PRO A 71 13.63 -21.01 15.68
N ALA A 72 13.49 -21.89 14.68
CA ALA A 72 13.04 -21.49 13.36
C ALA A 72 11.64 -20.88 13.49
N ALA A 73 11.57 -19.55 13.49
CA ALA A 73 10.31 -18.83 13.50
C ALA A 73 9.49 -19.35 12.31
N ALA A 74 8.31 -19.89 12.59
CA ALA A 74 7.49 -20.56 11.59
C ALA A 74 7.03 -19.51 10.56
N ALA A 75 7.81 -19.35 9.50
CA ALA A 75 7.47 -18.51 8.37
C ALA A 75 6.20 -19.07 7.75
N GLY A 76 5.07 -18.42 8.02
CA GLY A 76 3.85 -18.61 7.25
C GLY A 76 4.14 -18.40 5.76
N PRO A 77 3.31 -18.95 4.86
CA PRO A 77 3.57 -18.91 3.42
C PRO A 77 3.83 -17.47 2.97
N ALA A 78 5.08 -17.17 2.62
CA ALA A 78 5.50 -15.82 2.25
C ALA A 78 4.71 -15.39 1.01
N LEU A 79 4.00 -14.26 1.12
CA LEU A 79 3.23 -13.70 0.01
C LEU A 79 4.18 -13.46 -1.16
N SER A 80 3.82 -13.97 -2.34
CA SER A 80 4.66 -13.81 -3.53
C SER A 80 4.73 -12.33 -3.90
N PRO A 81 5.93 -11.73 -4.09
CA PRO A 81 6.06 -10.31 -4.41
C PRO A 81 5.29 -9.99 -5.67
N VAL A 82 4.61 -8.83 -5.69
CA VAL A 82 3.75 -8.45 -6.80
C VAL A 82 4.59 -8.29 -8.08
N PRO A 83 4.25 -8.98 -9.19
CA PRO A 83 4.93 -8.82 -10.46
C PRO A 83 4.93 -7.33 -10.88
N PRO A 84 6.07 -6.74 -11.29
CA PRO A 84 6.17 -5.29 -11.57
C PRO A 84 5.11 -4.78 -12.54
N VAL A 85 4.72 -5.65 -13.46
CA VAL A 85 3.75 -5.42 -14.52
C VAL A 85 2.30 -5.23 -13.99
N VAL A 86 1.96 -5.67 -12.76
CA VAL A 86 0.63 -5.39 -12.12
C VAL A 86 0.51 -3.91 -11.84
N HIS A 87 1.57 -3.31 -11.30
CA HIS A 87 1.60 -1.88 -11.03
C HIS A 87 1.64 -1.08 -12.34
N LEU A 88 2.25 -1.61 -13.41
CA LEU A 88 2.27 -0.96 -14.73
C LEU A 88 0.85 -0.85 -15.31
N THR A 89 0.14 -1.97 -15.45
CA THR A 89 -1.23 -1.98 -16.00
C THR A 89 -2.22 -1.21 -15.14
N LEU A 90 -2.17 -1.34 -13.81
CA LEU A 90 -3.05 -0.56 -12.93
C LEU A 90 -2.81 0.96 -13.03
N ARG A 91 -1.56 1.38 -13.32
CA ARG A 91 -1.23 2.79 -13.61
C ARG A 91 -1.68 3.20 -15.01
N GLN A 92 -1.53 2.36 -16.03
CA GLN A 92 -1.97 2.63 -17.40
C GLN A 92 -3.49 2.78 -17.49
N ALA A 93 -4.23 1.76 -17.05
CA ALA A 93 -5.69 1.76 -17.03
C ALA A 93 -6.24 2.87 -16.13
N GLY A 94 -5.59 3.11 -14.98
CA GLY A 94 -5.90 4.23 -14.09
C GLY A 94 -5.74 5.59 -14.77
N ASP A 95 -4.58 5.86 -15.36
CA ASP A 95 -4.33 7.11 -16.08
C ASP A 95 -5.26 7.32 -17.28
N ASP A 96 -5.67 6.25 -17.96
CA ASP A 96 -6.68 6.33 -19.02
C ASP A 96 -8.09 6.60 -18.47
N PHE A 97 -8.46 6.01 -17.34
CA PHE A 97 -9.68 6.33 -16.61
C PHE A 97 -9.68 7.80 -16.14
N SER A 98 -8.57 8.27 -15.57
CA SER A 98 -8.33 9.67 -15.17
C SER A 98 -8.41 10.64 -16.36
N ARG A 99 -7.92 10.24 -17.55
CA ARG A 99 -8.04 11.02 -18.80
C ARG A 99 -9.50 11.11 -19.26
N ARG A 100 -10.22 9.99 -19.27
CA ARG A 100 -11.61 9.89 -19.76
C ARG A 100 -12.60 10.64 -18.86
N TYR A 101 -12.50 10.48 -17.54
CA TYR A 101 -13.41 11.06 -16.54
C TYR A 101 -12.85 12.32 -15.85
N ARG A 102 -11.94 13.04 -16.51
CA ARG A 102 -11.19 14.17 -15.94
C ARG A 102 -12.07 15.29 -15.34
N ARG A 103 -13.24 15.55 -15.94
CA ARG A 103 -14.19 16.56 -15.44
C ARG A 103 -14.84 16.11 -14.14
N ASP A 104 -15.34 14.89 -14.14
CA ASP A 104 -16.10 14.30 -13.03
C ASP A 104 -15.20 14.16 -11.78
N PHE A 105 -13.91 13.81 -11.96
CA PHE A 105 -12.94 13.82 -10.87
C PHE A 105 -12.57 15.22 -10.36
N ALA A 106 -12.54 16.25 -11.22
CA ALA A 106 -12.30 17.62 -10.78
C ALA A 106 -13.48 18.16 -9.98
N GLU A 107 -14.72 17.85 -10.41
CA GLU A 107 -15.92 18.14 -9.64
C GLU A 107 -15.93 17.37 -8.30
N MET A 108 -15.63 16.08 -8.31
CA MET A 108 -15.54 15.23 -7.11
C MET A 108 -14.51 15.75 -6.11
N SER A 109 -13.31 16.15 -6.55
CA SER A 109 -12.29 16.80 -5.71
C SER A 109 -12.83 18.11 -5.09
N SER A 110 -13.54 18.93 -5.87
CA SER A 110 -14.14 20.18 -5.35
C SER A 110 -15.26 19.95 -4.31
N GLN A 111 -16.02 18.87 -4.44
CA GLN A 111 -17.13 18.49 -3.53
C GLN A 111 -16.68 17.61 -2.36
N LEU A 112 -15.45 17.09 -2.39
CA LEU A 112 -14.81 16.39 -1.27
C LEU A 112 -14.45 17.38 -0.16
N HIS A 113 -15.47 17.74 0.63
CA HIS A 113 -15.29 18.30 1.98
C HIS A 113 -14.68 17.23 2.89
N LEU A 114 -13.39 16.99 2.69
CA LEU A 114 -12.57 16.03 3.40
C LEU A 114 -12.14 16.64 4.73
N THR A 115 -12.38 15.92 5.83
CA THR A 115 -11.81 16.19 7.15
C THR A 115 -11.40 14.86 7.77
N PRO A 116 -10.47 14.81 8.75
CA PRO A 116 -10.01 13.53 9.32
C PRO A 116 -11.15 12.71 9.93
N PHE A 117 -12.18 13.39 10.46
CA PHE A 117 -13.39 12.77 11.00
C PHE A 117 -14.36 12.23 9.93
N THR A 118 -14.52 12.94 8.80
CA THR A 118 -15.50 12.57 7.77
C THR A 118 -14.94 11.64 6.69
N ALA A 119 -13.62 11.62 6.49
CA ALA A 119 -12.95 10.91 5.40
C ALA A 119 -13.28 9.42 5.35
N ARG A 120 -13.29 8.72 6.50
CA ARG A 120 -13.61 7.28 6.55
C ARG A 120 -15.05 6.99 6.11
N GLY A 121 -16.00 7.84 6.53
CA GLY A 121 -17.40 7.71 6.14
C GLY A 121 -17.59 7.97 4.65
N ARG A 122 -16.99 9.06 4.12
CA ARG A 122 -17.01 9.37 2.68
C ARG A 122 -16.40 8.24 1.83
N PHE A 123 -15.28 7.67 2.28
CA PHE A 123 -14.66 6.51 1.62
C PHE A 123 -15.62 5.33 1.56
N ALA A 124 -16.19 4.92 2.70
CA ALA A 124 -17.11 3.79 2.77
C ALA A 124 -18.32 3.98 1.85
N THR A 125 -19.04 5.10 1.95
CA THR A 125 -20.25 5.36 1.16
C THR A 125 -19.99 5.36 -0.35
N VAL A 126 -18.91 5.99 -0.82
CA VAL A 126 -18.59 6.01 -2.27
C VAL A 126 -18.21 4.62 -2.78
N VAL A 127 -17.45 3.85 -1.99
CA VAL A 127 -17.00 2.51 -2.37
C VAL A 127 -18.14 1.49 -2.30
N GLU A 128 -19.07 1.62 -1.34
CA GLU A 128 -20.28 0.80 -1.23
C GLU A 128 -21.18 0.99 -2.46
N GLU A 129 -21.46 2.24 -2.87
CA GLU A 129 -22.23 2.53 -4.09
C GLU A 129 -21.50 2.08 -5.37
N LEU A 130 -20.17 2.26 -5.45
CA LEU A 130 -19.36 1.87 -6.61
C LEU A 130 -19.44 0.36 -6.92
N PHE A 131 -19.54 -0.49 -5.89
CA PHE A 131 -19.63 -1.95 -6.04
C PHE A 131 -21.03 -2.53 -5.80
N ARG A 132 -22.04 -1.70 -5.53
CA ARG A 132 -23.42 -2.11 -5.20
C ARG A 132 -24.02 -3.11 -6.19
N ASP A 133 -23.87 -2.86 -7.49
CA ASP A 133 -24.40 -3.74 -8.55
C ASP A 133 -23.39 -4.82 -9.02
N GLY A 134 -22.33 -5.06 -8.24
CA GLY A 134 -21.28 -6.06 -8.52
C GLY A 134 -19.89 -5.48 -8.84
N VAL A 135 -18.93 -6.39 -9.00
CA VAL A 135 -17.50 -6.09 -9.22
C VAL A 135 -17.11 -6.37 -10.68
N ASN A 136 -16.29 -5.47 -11.25
CA ASN A 136 -15.59 -5.67 -12.53
C ASN A 136 -14.28 -4.86 -12.55
N TRP A 137 -13.39 -5.11 -13.51
CA TRP A 137 -12.09 -4.45 -13.59
C TRP A 137 -12.19 -2.92 -13.70
N GLY A 138 -13.16 -2.39 -14.47
CA GLY A 138 -13.39 -0.94 -14.55
C GLY A 138 -13.77 -0.30 -13.20
N ARG A 139 -14.61 -0.97 -12.39
CA ARG A 139 -14.96 -0.54 -11.03
C ARG A 139 -13.77 -0.66 -10.07
N ILE A 140 -12.91 -1.66 -10.24
CA ILE A 140 -11.64 -1.77 -9.48
C ILE A 140 -10.70 -0.62 -9.83
N VAL A 141 -10.52 -0.28 -11.11
CA VAL A 141 -9.71 0.88 -11.52
C VAL A 141 -10.29 2.19 -10.98
N ALA A 142 -11.61 2.38 -11.04
CA ALA A 142 -12.30 3.55 -10.49
C ALA A 142 -12.10 3.69 -8.96
N PHE A 143 -12.12 2.58 -8.22
CA PHE A 143 -11.82 2.55 -6.79
C PHE A 143 -10.39 3.02 -6.49
N PHE A 144 -9.41 2.60 -7.31
CA PHE A 144 -8.02 3.02 -7.18
C PHE A 144 -7.86 4.52 -7.49
N GLU A 145 -8.45 5.03 -8.58
CA GLU A 145 -8.43 6.46 -8.91
C GLU A 145 -9.11 7.31 -7.81
N PHE A 146 -10.26 6.87 -7.28
CA PHE A 146 -10.95 7.55 -6.17
C PHE A 146 -10.08 7.65 -4.91
N GLY A 147 -9.44 6.55 -4.50
CA GLY A 147 -8.49 6.56 -3.39
C GLY A 147 -7.29 7.50 -3.66
N GLY A 148 -6.77 7.49 -4.89
CA GLY A 148 -5.72 8.41 -5.33
C GLY A 148 -6.14 9.89 -5.23
N VAL A 149 -7.37 10.22 -5.63
CA VAL A 149 -7.94 11.57 -5.46
C VAL A 149 -8.07 11.94 -4.00
N MET A 150 -8.56 11.06 -3.12
CA MET A 150 -8.61 11.32 -1.68
C MET A 150 -7.23 11.56 -1.07
N CYS A 151 -6.19 10.85 -1.51
CA CYS A 151 -4.82 11.07 -1.03
C CYS A 151 -4.26 12.42 -1.50
N VAL A 152 -4.43 12.77 -2.78
CA VAL A 152 -4.03 14.09 -3.32
C VAL A 152 -4.77 15.21 -2.60
N GLU A 153 -6.08 15.07 -2.39
CA GLU A 153 -6.93 16.04 -1.68
C GLU A 153 -6.55 16.18 -0.19
N SER A 154 -5.99 15.13 0.42
CA SER A 154 -5.45 15.17 1.78
C SER A 154 -4.18 16.04 1.84
N VAL A 155 -3.23 15.81 0.92
CA VAL A 155 -1.97 16.58 0.87
C VAL A 155 -2.22 18.05 0.49
N ASN A 156 -3.13 18.30 -0.46
CA ASN A 156 -3.59 19.66 -0.83
C ASN A 156 -4.11 20.49 0.35
N ARG A 157 -4.52 19.84 1.44
CA ARG A 157 -5.15 20.44 2.64
C ARG A 157 -4.31 20.30 3.90
N GLU A 158 -3.01 20.02 3.75
CA GLU A 158 -2.05 19.83 4.86
C GLU A 158 -2.40 18.65 5.79
N MET A 159 -3.25 17.72 5.34
CA MET A 159 -3.69 16.53 6.09
C MET A 159 -2.92 15.26 5.68
N SER A 160 -1.63 15.36 5.36
CA SER A 160 -0.83 14.23 4.85
C SER A 160 -0.92 12.91 5.65
N PRO A 161 -1.01 12.89 7.00
CA PRO A 161 -1.22 11.66 7.78
C PRO A 161 -2.55 10.91 7.49
N LEU A 162 -3.47 11.53 6.76
CA LEU A 162 -4.69 10.88 6.28
C LEU A 162 -4.42 9.92 5.09
N VAL A 163 -3.30 10.09 4.38
CA VAL A 163 -2.90 9.22 3.25
C VAL A 163 -2.68 7.79 3.72
N ASP A 164 -1.98 7.58 4.84
CA ASP A 164 -1.74 6.24 5.41
C ASP A 164 -3.04 5.56 5.84
N ASN A 165 -4.00 6.36 6.33
CA ASN A 165 -5.33 5.89 6.71
C ASN A 165 -6.16 5.48 5.48
N ILE A 166 -6.11 6.25 4.39
CA ILE A 166 -6.76 5.90 3.11
C ILE A 166 -6.11 4.63 2.53
N ALA A 167 -4.78 4.53 2.54
CA ALA A 167 -4.05 3.34 2.11
C ALA A 167 -4.43 2.08 2.92
N LEU A 168 -4.62 2.23 4.23
CA LEU A 168 -5.15 1.17 5.09
C LEU A 168 -6.57 0.77 4.69
N TRP A 169 -7.52 1.71 4.58
CA TRP A 169 -8.91 1.40 4.22
C TRP A 169 -9.04 0.77 2.83
N MET A 170 -8.22 1.22 1.86
CA MET A 170 -8.15 0.60 0.54
C MET A 170 -7.65 -0.85 0.61
N THR A 171 -6.60 -1.09 1.40
CA THR A 171 -6.04 -2.43 1.63
C THR A 171 -7.05 -3.35 2.34
N GLU A 172 -7.75 -2.86 3.37
CA GLU A 172 -8.82 -3.59 4.04
C GLU A 172 -9.95 -3.96 3.07
N TYR A 173 -10.38 -3.01 2.23
CA TYR A 173 -11.47 -3.26 1.30
C TYR A 173 -11.09 -4.26 0.20
N LEU A 174 -9.87 -4.16 -0.35
CA LEU A 174 -9.33 -5.15 -1.28
C LEU A 174 -9.34 -6.55 -0.66
N ASN A 175 -8.82 -6.70 0.56
CA ASN A 175 -8.72 -7.99 1.23
C ASN A 175 -10.07 -8.61 1.60
N ARG A 176 -11.06 -7.79 2.00
CA ARG A 176 -12.36 -8.28 2.47
C ARG A 176 -13.39 -8.50 1.37
N HIS A 177 -13.40 -7.66 0.32
CA HIS A 177 -14.48 -7.62 -0.66
C HIS A 177 -14.05 -7.95 -2.09
N LEU A 178 -12.83 -7.58 -2.50
CA LEU A 178 -12.39 -7.72 -3.90
C LEU A 178 -11.48 -8.93 -4.14
N HIS A 179 -10.72 -9.40 -3.13
CA HIS A 179 -9.70 -10.44 -3.28
C HIS A 179 -10.26 -11.73 -3.89
N THR A 180 -11.41 -12.23 -3.41
CA THR A 180 -12.03 -13.45 -3.94
C THR A 180 -12.42 -13.29 -5.40
N TRP A 181 -13.12 -12.20 -5.75
CA TRP A 181 -13.50 -11.91 -7.14
C TRP A 181 -12.29 -11.79 -8.04
N ILE A 182 -11.22 -11.11 -7.58
CA ILE A 182 -9.96 -10.98 -8.31
C ILE A 182 -9.36 -12.36 -8.61
N GLN A 183 -9.25 -13.26 -7.61
CA GLN A 183 -8.70 -14.61 -7.80
C GLN A 183 -9.58 -15.45 -8.74
N ASP A 184 -10.91 -15.42 -8.57
CA ASP A 184 -11.86 -16.18 -9.38
C ASP A 184 -11.91 -15.71 -10.85
N ASN A 185 -11.60 -14.43 -11.11
CA ASN A 185 -11.45 -13.87 -12.46
C ASN A 185 -10.00 -13.96 -12.99
N GLY A 186 -9.23 -14.96 -12.53
CA GLY A 186 -7.88 -15.29 -13.02
C GLY A 186 -6.74 -14.48 -12.39
N GLY A 187 -7.01 -13.80 -11.28
CA GLY A 187 -6.07 -12.92 -10.59
C GLY A 187 -5.80 -11.63 -11.37
N TRP A 188 -4.88 -10.82 -10.84
CA TRP A 188 -4.50 -9.56 -11.49
C TRP A 188 -4.04 -9.74 -12.95
N ARG A 189 -3.52 -10.91 -13.36
CA ARG A 189 -3.06 -11.18 -14.75
C ARG A 189 -4.14 -10.94 -15.81
N GLN A 190 -5.41 -11.19 -15.52
CA GLN A 190 -6.47 -10.99 -16.51
C GLN A 190 -6.87 -9.51 -16.69
N ALA A 191 -6.48 -8.63 -15.77
CA ALA A 191 -6.68 -7.18 -15.92
C ALA A 191 -5.82 -6.59 -17.06
N TYR A 192 -4.78 -7.29 -17.49
CA TYR A 192 -3.85 -6.89 -18.56
C TYR A 192 -4.45 -7.21 -19.92
N GLU A 193 -4.91 -8.44 -20.10
CA GLU A 193 -5.64 -8.85 -21.30
C GLU A 193 -6.91 -8.00 -21.48
N TRP A 194 -7.53 -7.51 -20.40
CA TRP A 194 -8.64 -6.56 -20.46
C TRP A 194 -8.26 -5.16 -20.98
N ASP A 195 -7.06 -4.66 -20.65
CA ASP A 195 -6.52 -3.38 -21.12
C ASP A 195 -6.01 -3.49 -22.57
N GLU A 196 -5.23 -4.53 -22.88
CA GLU A 196 -4.68 -4.80 -24.23
C GLU A 196 -5.77 -5.09 -25.27
N LEU A 197 -6.92 -5.68 -24.87
CA LEU A 197 -8.07 -5.90 -25.76
C LEU A 197 -9.00 -4.67 -25.92
N GLY A 198 -8.63 -3.50 -25.35
CA GLY A 198 -9.26 -2.21 -25.65
C GLY A 198 -10.73 -2.08 -25.20
N ASN A 199 -11.21 -2.97 -24.33
CA ASN A 199 -12.57 -3.03 -23.79
C ASN A 199 -13.73 -2.90 -24.81
N GLU A 200 -13.66 -3.62 -25.94
CA GLU A 200 -14.85 -3.92 -26.76
C GLU A 200 -15.70 -5.01 -26.06
N LYS A 201 -16.44 -4.60 -25.01
CA LYS A 201 -17.77 -5.14 -24.67
C LYS A 201 -18.52 -4.24 -23.67
N ARG A 202 -19.81 -4.09 -23.97
CA ARG A 202 -20.82 -3.42 -23.15
C ARG A 202 -21.28 -4.32 -22.00
#